data_AF-H9WJJ9-F1
#
_entry.id   AF-H9WJJ9-F1
#
_cell.length_a   1.000
_cell.length_b   1.000
_cell.length_c   1.000
_cell.angle_alpha   90.00
_cell.angle_beta   90.00
_cell.angle_gamma   90.00
#
_symmetry.space_group_name_H-M   'P 1'
#
loop_
_entity.id
_entity.type
_entity.pdbx_description
1 polymer ?
#
loop_
_entity_poly.entity_id
_entity_poly.type
_entity_poly.pdbx_seq_one_letter_code
_entity_poly.pdbx_strand_id
1 'polypeptide(L)' 'MGYSRGQVTATVQRLMEKGQQIDVNVVLDKLNDGAIQPQKDWFTR' A
#
# COMPACT_ATOMS: atom_id res chain seq x y z
N MET A 1 -11.79 -11.18 2.24
CA MET A 1 -11.75 -9.83 1.64
C MET A 1 -11.00 -8.94 2.61
N GLY A 2 -9.87 -8.38 2.19
CA GLY A 2 -9.00 -7.59 3.06
C GLY A 2 -7.65 -7.39 2.40
N TYR A 3 -6.97 -6.30 2.76
CA TYR A 3 -5.64 -5.98 2.24
C TYR A 3 -4.61 -7.01 2.73
N SER A 4 -3.70 -7.42 1.85
CA SER A 4 -2.60 -8.31 2.24
C SER A 4 -1.61 -7.58 3.14
N ARG A 5 -1.05 -8.25 4.16
CA ARG A 5 -0.01 -7.66 5.03
C ARG A 5 1.11 -7.01 4.21
N GLY A 6 1.52 -7.61 3.10
CA GLY A 6 2.54 -7.04 2.21
C GLY A 6 2.16 -5.67 1.63
N GLN A 7 0.90 -5.48 1.22
CA GLN A 7 0.43 -4.18 0.71
C GLN A 7 0.38 -3.13 1.83
N VAL A 8 -0.08 -3.53 3.02
CA VAL A 8 -0.12 -2.64 4.19
C VAL A 8 1.31 -2.21 4.57
N THR A 9 2.25 -3.15 4.68
CA THR A 9 3.65 -2.85 5.01
C THR A 9 4.31 -1.97 3.98
N ALA A 10 4.12 -2.24 2.68
CA ALA A 10 4.66 -1.40 1.60
C ALA A 10 4.08 0.03 1.64
N THR A 11 2.79 0.18 1.98
CA THR A 11 2.14 1.48 2.10
C THR A 11 2.66 2.25 3.29
N VAL A 12 2.78 1.59 4.43
CA VAL A 12 3.37 2.17 5.65
C VAL A 12 4.81 2.59 5.39
N GLN A 13 5.61 1.77 4.70
CA GLN A 13 6.97 2.10 4.33
C GLN A 13 7.04 3.34 3.43
N ARG A 14 6.21 3.40 2.40
CA ARG A 14 6.17 4.57 1.50
C ARG A 14 5.67 5.84 2.18
N LEU A 15 4.77 5.71 3.16
CA LEU A 15 4.32 6.83 3.99
C LEU A 15 5.44 7.31 4.92
N MET A 16 6.21 6.40 5.51
CA MET A 16 7.41 6.73 6.29
C MET A 16 8.44 7.48 5.45
N GLU A 17 8.73 7.02 4.24
CA GLU A 17 9.68 7.67 3.32
C GLU A 17 9.23 9.08 2.92
N LYS A 18 7.93 9.31 2.81
CA LYS A 18 7.36 10.63 2.51
C LYS A 18 7.34 11.57 3.72
N GLY A 19 7.71 11.08 4.92
CA GLY A 19 7.54 11.83 6.16
C GLY A 19 6.07 12.10 6.49
N GLN A 20 5.16 11.29 5.93
CA GLN A 20 3.72 11.46 6.11
C GLN A 20 3.25 10.70 7.35
N GLN A 21 2.21 11.23 8.01
CA GLN A 21 1.62 10.58 9.18
C GLN A 21 1.16 9.16 8.86
N ILE A 22 1.60 8.21 9.68
CA ILE A 22 1.16 6.81 9.60
C ILE A 22 -0.04 6.66 10.54
N ASP A 23 -1.23 6.78 9.97
CA ASP A 23 -2.47 6.43 10.64
C ASP A 23 -3.17 5.33 9.85
N VAL A 24 -3.98 4.51 10.53
CA VAL A 24 -4.74 3.43 9.88
C VAL A 24 -5.63 3.98 8.76
N ASN A 25 -6.29 5.12 8.96
CA ASN A 25 -7.14 5.72 7.95
C ASN A 25 -6.34 6.22 6.75
N VAL A 26 -5.16 6.80 6.99
CA VAL A 26 -4.27 7.26 5.92
C VAL A 26 -3.69 6.09 5.13
N VAL A 27 -3.32 5.01 5.82
CA VAL A 27 -2.85 3.77 5.18
C VAL A 27 -3.96 3.15 4.34
N LEU A 28 -5.20 3.08 4.87
CA LEU A 28 -6.36 2.58 4.14
C LEU A 28 -6.71 3.45 2.93
N ASP A 29 -6.68 4.78 3.07
CA ASP A 29 -6.86 5.74 1.97
C ASP A 29 -5.85 5.45 0.85
N LYS A 30 -4.57 5.29 1.18
CA LYS A 30 -3.51 5.04 0.19
C LYS A 30 -3.58 3.65 -0.44
N LEU A 31 -4.03 2.65 0.33
CA LEU A 31 -4.33 1.32 -0.18
C LEU A 31 -5.54 1.34 -1.12
N ASN A 32 -6.53 2.22 -0.86
CA ASN A 32 -7.72 2.38 -1.68
C ASN A 32 -7.49 3.22 -2.95
N ASP A 33 -6.61 4.22 -2.88
CA ASP A 33 -6.22 5.09 -4.00
C ASP A 33 -5.45 4.34 -5.11
N GLY A 34 -5.13 3.06 -4.90
CA GLY A 34 -4.44 2.25 -5.90
C GLY A 34 -2.96 2.61 -6.06
N ALA A 35 -2.40 3.42 -5.17
CA ALA A 35 -0.97 3.73 -5.15
C ALA A 35 -0.10 2.49 -4.87
N ILE A 36 -0.69 1.45 -4.27
CA ILE A 36 -0.14 0.09 -4.20
C ILE A 36 -1.12 -0.86 -4.89
N GLN A 37 -1.43 -0.57 -6.16
CA GLN A 37 -1.71 -1.67 -7.07
C GLN A 37 -0.46 -2.58 -7.01
N PRO A 38 -0.60 -3.88 -6.70
CA PRO A 38 0.47 -4.79 -7.06
C PRO A 38 0.62 -4.59 -8.55
N GLN A 39 1.73 -4.02 -9.00
CA GLN A 39 2.07 -3.97 -10.41
C GLN A 39 1.97 -5.43 -10.87
N LYS A 40 0.86 -5.73 -11.54
CA LYS A 40 0.42 -7.08 -11.90
C LYS A 40 1.19 -7.48 -13.15
N ASP A 41 2.50 -7.48 -13.04
CA ASP A 41 3.45 -7.69 -14.14
C ASP A 41 4.30 -8.96 -13.96
N TRP A 42 3.99 -9.80 -12.97
CA TRP A 42 4.75 -11.04 -12.74
C TRP A 42 3.96 -12.33 -13.02
N PHE A 43 2.80 -12.23 -13.66
CA PHE A 43 2.00 -13.39 -14.11
C PHE A 43 1.84 -13.47 -15.63
N THR A 44 2.85 -13.04 -16.39
CA THR A 44 3.00 -13.46 -17.78
C THR A 44 3.91 -14.68 -17.79
N ARG A 45 3.30 -15.87 -17.76
CA ARG A 45 3.94 -17.10 -18.23
C ARG A 45 3.74 -17.21 -19.73
#